data_AF-A0A952BXN3-F1
#
_entry.id   AF-A0A952BXN3-F1
#
_cell.length_a   1.000
_cell.length_b   1.000
_cell.length_c   1.000
_cell.angle_alpha   90.00
_cell.angle_beta   90.00
_cell.angle_gamma   90.00
#
_symmetry.space_group_name_H-M   'P 1'
#
loop_
_entity.id
_entity.type
_entity.pdbx_description
1 polymer ?
#
loop_
_entity_poly.entity_id
_entity_poly.type
_entity_poly.pdbx_seq_one_letter_code
_entity_poly.pdbx_strand_id
1 'polypeptide(L)'
;MLKYLGLALFNAFTLLLVYAFFRDENLGLAAVFLVIGVGMNTIFFVPSLYPLRWMSPGLALITLLVIYPIIYTVLTSFTNFGDGHRLPKSQAITQIERIGGFIIPEDAPRYSVVPYRNDAGTVALWLSNATETIFVPSGGAIQTITDPPAEPPADYDGYTQVPRRELLPTLREAQSLPFGDEDDVITVSGREAIRATIVPRFDYDEAQDAIIDRTDDTIYRANEKTGYFVGPNGRPLQNQPGYRVGVGLYNFERMISDPGLRGPLIDIFVWTVAFAFLSVLLTFIVGLAMALVMNDPRMPGRTIIRSLLIIPYAIPGVISIVVWRGMLNLNLGVITNVWNDLFGVRPGFLIDPWLAKFSILLVNTWLGYPYMMLICSGALQAIPSDVYEAAAVDGAKPWQRFWGITLPLLLVSVGPLLIASFTFNFNNYLLIEALTGADAPNIPNSPVPARYTDILISYTYNIAFGNRGSDYGYASAITIVIFLVVAVVTLMQYRFTKTWEQVGENV
;
A
#
# COMPACT_ATOMS: atom_id res chain seq x y z
N MET A 1 21.31 19.60 -35.43
CA MET A 1 20.03 19.05 -35.92
C MET A 1 19.53 17.90 -35.06
N LEU A 2 20.32 16.83 -34.85
CA LEU A 2 19.92 15.64 -34.08
C LEU A 2 19.44 15.92 -32.64
N LYS A 3 20.09 16.85 -31.92
CA LYS A 3 19.68 17.29 -30.57
C LYS A 3 18.25 17.85 -30.54
N TYR A 4 17.89 18.68 -31.51
CA TYR A 4 16.57 19.31 -31.57
C TYR A 4 15.50 18.33 -32.04
N LEU A 5 15.86 17.37 -32.89
CA LEU A 5 14.98 16.26 -33.27
C LEU A 5 14.66 15.36 -32.07
N GLY A 6 15.67 15.01 -31.25
CA GLY A 6 15.47 14.26 -30.02
C GLY A 6 14.57 14.98 -29.01
N LEU A 7 14.77 16.30 -28.84
CA LEU A 7 13.91 17.11 -27.96
C LEU A 7 12.48 17.23 -28.52
N ALA A 8 12.30 17.35 -29.83
CA ALA A 8 10.99 17.37 -30.46
C ALA A 8 10.22 16.06 -30.25
N LEU A 9 10.88 14.90 -30.42
CA LEU A 9 10.28 13.59 -30.15
C LEU A 9 9.90 13.45 -28.67
N PHE A 10 10.79 13.86 -27.76
CA PHE A 10 10.52 13.86 -26.33
C PHE A 10 9.30 14.74 -25.97
N ASN A 11 9.20 15.93 -26.55
CA ASN A 11 8.07 16.83 -26.34
C ASN A 11 6.78 16.26 -26.88
N ALA A 12 6.79 15.66 -28.08
CA ALA A 12 5.62 14.99 -28.64
C ALA A 12 5.11 13.87 -27.72
N PHE A 13 6.03 13.03 -27.23
CA PHE A 13 5.70 11.97 -26.27
C PHE A 13 5.15 12.52 -24.95
N THR A 14 5.79 13.57 -24.40
CA THR A 14 5.36 14.21 -23.15
C THR A 14 3.97 14.82 -23.28
N LEU A 15 3.69 15.55 -24.36
CA LEU A 15 2.39 16.15 -24.62
C LEU A 15 1.29 15.10 -24.82
N LEU A 16 1.62 13.98 -25.48
CA LEU A 16 0.69 12.85 -25.62
C LEU A 16 0.33 12.27 -24.25
N LEU A 17 1.32 12.07 -23.36
CA LEU A 17 1.07 11.59 -22.00
C LEU A 17 0.25 12.59 -21.17
N VAL A 18 0.58 13.89 -21.25
CA VAL A 18 -0.19 14.94 -20.57
C VAL A 18 -1.64 14.93 -21.02
N TYR A 19 -1.88 14.83 -22.34
CA TYR A 19 -3.24 14.74 -22.89
C TYR A 19 -3.97 13.48 -22.43
N ALA A 20 -3.31 12.32 -22.44
CA ALA A 20 -3.90 11.06 -21.98
C ALA A 20 -4.30 11.15 -20.50
N PHE A 21 -3.41 11.60 -19.62
CA PHE A 21 -3.72 11.75 -18.20
C PHE A 21 -4.78 12.80 -17.91
N PHE A 22 -4.81 13.90 -18.67
CA PHE A 22 -5.86 14.91 -18.54
C PHE A 22 -7.23 14.35 -18.94
N ARG A 23 -7.30 13.57 -20.04
CA ARG A 23 -8.52 12.89 -20.49
C ARG A 23 -9.05 11.90 -19.45
N ASP A 24 -8.16 11.23 -18.74
CA ASP A 24 -8.50 10.28 -17.67
C ASP A 24 -8.74 10.96 -16.31
N GLU A 25 -8.88 12.29 -16.27
CA GLU A 25 -9.07 13.11 -15.06
C GLU A 25 -7.92 13.01 -14.03
N ASN A 26 -6.76 12.49 -14.42
CA ASN A 26 -5.58 12.37 -13.57
C ASN A 26 -4.68 13.61 -13.67
N LEU A 27 -5.16 14.71 -13.10
CA LEU A 27 -4.48 16.01 -13.13
C LEU A 27 -3.09 15.99 -12.48
N GLY A 28 -2.87 15.13 -11.48
CA GLY A 28 -1.59 15.01 -10.79
C GLY A 28 -0.48 14.53 -11.72
N LEU A 29 -0.69 13.41 -12.44
CA LEU A 29 0.29 12.91 -13.40
C LEU A 29 0.44 13.85 -14.59
N ALA A 30 -0.65 14.42 -15.10
CA ALA A 30 -0.60 15.41 -16.18
C ALA A 30 0.31 16.60 -15.81
N ALA A 31 0.18 17.14 -14.60
CA ALA A 31 1.01 18.23 -14.10
C ALA A 31 2.49 17.84 -13.98
N VAL A 32 2.80 16.64 -13.48
CA VAL A 32 4.19 16.17 -13.35
C VAL A 32 4.87 16.02 -14.69
N PHE A 33 4.21 15.40 -15.67
CA PHE A 33 4.76 15.26 -17.02
C PHE A 33 4.94 16.63 -17.68
N LEU A 34 4.03 17.58 -17.44
CA LEU A 34 4.19 18.95 -17.90
C LEU A 34 5.43 19.62 -17.27
N VAL A 35 5.63 19.49 -15.96
CA VAL A 35 6.80 20.03 -15.24
C VAL A 35 8.09 19.41 -15.76
N ILE A 36 8.13 18.09 -15.97
CA ILE A 36 9.29 17.40 -16.56
C ILE A 36 9.54 17.91 -17.98
N GLY A 37 8.50 18.03 -18.80
CA GLY A 37 8.57 18.59 -20.14
C GLY A 37 9.18 19.98 -20.15
N VAL A 38 8.62 20.92 -19.39
CA VAL A 38 9.11 22.30 -19.28
C VAL A 38 10.54 22.34 -18.74
N GLY A 39 10.84 21.54 -17.71
CA GLY A 39 12.18 21.46 -17.12
C GLY A 39 13.23 20.98 -18.12
N MET A 40 12.93 19.92 -18.87
CA MET A 40 13.83 19.40 -19.90
C MET A 40 14.04 20.39 -21.03
N ASN A 41 12.99 21.06 -21.51
CA ASN A 41 13.15 22.13 -22.50
C ASN A 41 14.04 23.25 -21.97
N THR A 42 13.81 23.70 -20.74
CA THR A 42 14.58 24.77 -20.09
C THR A 42 16.07 24.41 -19.99
N ILE A 43 16.40 23.20 -19.52
CA ILE A 43 17.79 22.72 -19.42
C ILE A 43 18.48 22.65 -20.80
N PHE A 44 17.74 22.30 -21.84
CA PHE A 44 18.32 22.11 -23.18
C PHE A 44 18.41 23.40 -24.01
N PHE A 45 17.53 24.38 -23.76
CA PHE A 45 17.52 25.70 -24.42
C PHE A 45 18.37 26.75 -23.71
N VAL A 46 18.42 26.76 -22.37
CA VAL A 46 19.20 27.74 -21.62
C VAL A 46 20.67 27.33 -21.60
N PRO A 47 21.61 28.15 -22.12
CA PRO A 47 23.03 27.79 -22.18
C PRO A 47 23.70 27.62 -20.81
N SER A 48 23.32 28.44 -19.81
CA SER A 48 23.88 28.39 -18.46
C SER A 48 23.57 27.10 -17.70
N LEU A 49 22.51 26.38 -18.09
CA LEU A 49 22.12 25.10 -17.49
C LEU A 49 22.81 23.89 -18.14
N TYR A 50 23.87 24.11 -18.92
CA TYR A 50 24.64 23.03 -19.56
C TYR A 50 25.03 21.88 -18.61
N PRO A 51 25.50 22.12 -17.37
CA PRO A 51 25.86 21.04 -16.45
C PRO A 51 24.67 20.11 -16.12
N LEU A 52 23.45 20.65 -16.05
CA LEU A 52 22.26 19.87 -15.72
C LEU A 52 21.81 18.92 -16.84
N ARG A 53 22.31 19.08 -18.07
CA ARG A 53 21.97 18.19 -19.19
C ARG A 53 22.34 16.74 -18.89
N TRP A 54 23.48 16.52 -18.23
CA TRP A 54 23.96 15.21 -17.81
C TRP A 54 23.11 14.60 -16.70
N MET A 55 22.50 15.44 -15.86
CA MET A 55 21.63 15.01 -14.76
C MET A 55 20.15 14.93 -15.17
N SER A 56 19.79 15.45 -16.34
CA SER A 56 18.38 15.61 -16.73
C SER A 56 17.54 14.34 -16.72
N PRO A 57 18.04 13.15 -17.13
CA PRO A 57 17.25 11.92 -16.99
C PRO A 57 17.02 11.56 -15.52
N GLY A 58 18.04 11.74 -14.67
CA GLY A 58 17.94 11.50 -13.23
C GLY A 58 16.97 12.46 -12.55
N LEU A 59 16.99 13.75 -12.92
CA LEU A 59 16.07 14.76 -12.39
C LEU A 59 14.62 14.46 -12.80
N ALA A 60 14.39 13.99 -14.03
CA ALA A 60 13.06 13.57 -14.48
C ALA A 60 12.55 12.38 -13.66
N LEU A 61 13.39 11.36 -13.45
CA LEU A 61 13.05 10.19 -12.63
C LEU A 61 12.83 10.55 -11.16
N ILE A 62 13.66 11.41 -10.56
CA ILE A 62 13.46 11.89 -9.19
C ILE A 62 12.14 12.66 -9.07
N THR A 63 11.83 13.50 -10.06
CA THR A 63 10.57 14.26 -10.07
C THR A 63 9.36 13.32 -10.11
N LEU A 64 9.39 12.32 -10.99
CA LEU A 64 8.28 11.38 -11.19
C LEU A 64 8.15 10.33 -10.07
N LEU A 65 9.26 9.75 -9.63
CA LEU A 65 9.27 8.57 -8.75
C LEU A 65 9.51 8.90 -7.28
N VAL A 66 9.95 10.11 -6.95
CA VAL A 66 10.23 10.53 -5.56
C VAL A 66 9.39 11.75 -5.20
N ILE A 67 9.53 12.87 -5.92
CA ILE A 67 8.87 14.13 -5.55
C ILE A 67 7.35 14.02 -5.71
N TYR A 68 6.87 13.47 -6.83
CA TYR A 68 5.43 13.33 -7.06
C TYR A 68 4.74 12.45 -6.01
N PRO A 69 5.22 11.22 -5.69
CA PRO A 69 4.63 10.43 -4.62
C PRO A 69 4.60 11.15 -3.27
N ILE A 70 5.66 11.89 -2.91
CA ILE A 70 5.68 12.69 -1.67
C ILE A 70 4.57 13.74 -1.68
N ILE A 71 4.45 14.52 -2.75
CA ILE A 71 3.40 15.54 -2.87
C ILE A 71 2.01 14.89 -2.86
N TYR A 72 1.84 13.77 -3.57
CA TYR A 72 0.58 13.03 -3.63
C TYR A 72 0.16 12.51 -2.25
N THR A 73 1.10 11.96 -1.47
CA THR A 73 0.86 11.57 -0.07
C THR A 73 0.50 12.80 0.77
N VAL A 74 1.19 13.93 0.59
CA VAL A 74 0.84 15.17 1.30
C VAL A 74 -0.58 15.60 1.00
N LEU A 75 -0.98 15.68 -0.28
CA LEU A 75 -2.34 16.05 -0.67
C LEU A 75 -3.38 15.06 -0.16
N THR A 76 -3.08 13.76 -0.23
CA THR A 76 -3.96 12.70 0.25
C THR A 76 -4.26 12.84 1.75
N SER A 77 -3.30 13.31 2.54
CA SER A 77 -3.50 13.51 3.98
C SER A 77 -4.60 14.53 4.34
N PHE A 78 -4.99 15.40 3.41
CA PHE A 78 -6.07 16.39 3.59
C PHE A 78 -7.41 15.90 3.02
N THR A 79 -7.53 14.60 2.70
CA THR A 79 -8.75 14.02 2.10
C THR A 79 -9.32 12.89 2.96
N ASN A 80 -10.58 12.52 2.69
CA ASN A 80 -11.22 11.31 3.25
C ASN A 80 -10.88 10.03 2.46
N PHE A 81 -9.81 10.03 1.64
CA PHE A 81 -9.50 8.91 0.76
C PHE A 81 -9.33 7.61 1.55
N GLY A 82 -10.11 6.59 1.19
CA GLY A 82 -10.17 5.33 1.92
C GLY A 82 -11.36 4.51 1.46
N ASP A 83 -11.76 3.56 2.28
CA ASP A 83 -12.96 2.77 2.06
C ASP A 83 -14.21 3.63 2.07
N GLY A 84 -15.13 3.28 1.16
CA GLY A 84 -16.29 4.09 0.84
C GLY A 84 -16.00 5.31 -0.04
N HIS A 85 -14.77 5.85 -0.07
CA HIS A 85 -14.45 7.12 -0.74
C HIS A 85 -13.27 6.99 -1.70
N ARG A 86 -13.33 6.02 -2.61
CA ARG A 86 -12.21 5.74 -3.53
C ARG A 86 -12.28 6.57 -4.81
N LEU A 87 -13.48 6.98 -5.20
CA LEU A 87 -13.74 7.59 -6.50
C LEU A 87 -13.84 9.12 -6.41
N PRO A 88 -13.49 9.84 -7.48
CA PRO A 88 -13.98 11.21 -7.69
C PRO A 88 -15.52 11.24 -7.72
N LYS A 89 -16.10 12.42 -7.46
CA LYS A 89 -17.56 12.61 -7.42
C LYS A 89 -18.26 12.22 -8.71
N SER A 90 -17.71 12.63 -9.87
CA SER A 90 -18.22 12.26 -11.20
C SER A 90 -18.34 10.74 -11.38
N GLN A 91 -17.26 10.02 -11.06
CA GLN A 91 -17.22 8.56 -11.18
C GLN A 91 -18.11 7.86 -10.16
N ALA A 92 -18.23 8.40 -8.94
CA ALA A 92 -19.15 7.88 -7.93
C ALA A 92 -20.60 8.02 -8.39
N ILE A 93 -20.99 9.16 -8.97
CA ILE A 93 -22.32 9.39 -9.55
C ILE A 93 -22.60 8.36 -10.66
N THR A 94 -21.71 8.25 -11.64
CA THR A 94 -21.87 7.27 -12.73
C THR A 94 -21.97 5.84 -12.21
N GLN A 95 -21.24 5.50 -11.14
CA GLN A 95 -21.34 4.17 -10.53
C GLN A 95 -22.69 3.96 -9.83
N ILE A 96 -23.21 4.97 -9.13
CA ILE A 96 -24.51 4.91 -8.45
C ILE A 96 -25.63 4.73 -9.48
N GLU A 97 -25.62 5.49 -10.58
CA GLU A 97 -26.61 5.36 -11.66
C GLU A 97 -26.55 4.00 -12.35
N ARG A 98 -25.34 3.46 -12.57
CA ARG A 98 -25.14 2.20 -13.30
C ARG A 98 -25.36 0.95 -12.44
N ILE A 99 -24.91 0.95 -11.18
CA ILE A 99 -24.85 -0.24 -10.32
C ILE A 99 -25.90 -0.20 -9.21
N GLY A 100 -26.48 0.97 -8.92
CA GLY A 100 -27.49 1.11 -7.87
C GLY A 100 -28.83 0.41 -8.17
N GLY A 101 -28.96 -0.19 -9.36
CA GLY A 101 -30.03 -1.10 -9.71
C GLY A 101 -31.10 -0.46 -10.58
N PHE A 102 -32.06 -1.27 -10.97
CA PHE A 102 -33.18 -0.87 -11.82
C PHE A 102 -34.49 -1.03 -11.07
N ILE A 103 -35.46 -0.20 -11.42
CA ILE A 103 -36.81 -0.31 -10.91
C ILE A 103 -37.56 -1.30 -11.79
N ILE A 104 -38.23 -2.24 -11.14
CA ILE A 104 -39.24 -3.08 -11.77
C ILE A 104 -40.57 -2.38 -11.50
N PRO A 105 -41.25 -1.81 -12.50
CA PRO A 105 -42.56 -1.20 -12.32
C PRO A 105 -43.56 -2.17 -11.67
N GLU A 106 -44.45 -1.71 -10.80
CA GLU A 106 -45.45 -2.58 -10.16
C GLU A 106 -46.43 -3.20 -11.17
N ASP A 107 -46.68 -2.50 -12.27
CA ASP A 107 -47.49 -2.91 -13.43
C ASP A 107 -46.72 -3.76 -14.45
N ALA A 108 -45.44 -4.06 -14.20
CA ALA A 108 -44.64 -4.88 -15.10
C ALA A 108 -45.30 -6.26 -15.29
N PRO A 109 -45.51 -6.71 -16.55
CA PRO A 109 -46.17 -7.97 -16.81
C PRO A 109 -45.37 -9.13 -16.23
N ARG A 110 -46.07 -9.98 -15.47
CA ARG A 110 -45.51 -11.19 -14.87
C ARG A 110 -45.89 -12.39 -15.71
N TYR A 111 -44.93 -13.27 -15.93
CA TYR A 111 -45.07 -14.47 -16.75
C TYR A 111 -44.76 -15.71 -15.93
N SER A 112 -45.50 -16.79 -16.21
CA SER A 112 -45.10 -18.13 -15.81
C SER A 112 -43.96 -18.60 -16.69
N VAL A 113 -42.90 -19.14 -16.09
CA VAL A 113 -41.67 -19.54 -16.78
C VAL A 113 -41.62 -21.03 -16.99
N VAL A 114 -41.38 -21.43 -18.23
CA VAL A 114 -41.02 -22.79 -18.59
C VAL A 114 -39.68 -22.77 -19.34
N PRO A 115 -38.60 -23.33 -18.76
CA PRO A 115 -37.29 -23.32 -19.38
C PRO A 115 -37.18 -24.40 -20.46
N TYR A 116 -36.51 -24.03 -21.55
CA TYR A 116 -36.18 -24.87 -22.69
C TYR A 116 -34.65 -24.89 -22.89
N ARG A 117 -34.12 -25.96 -23.49
CA ARG A 117 -32.69 -26.09 -23.80
C ARG A 117 -32.51 -26.75 -25.18
N ASN A 118 -31.58 -26.21 -25.97
CA ASN A 118 -31.19 -26.81 -27.24
C ASN A 118 -30.00 -27.78 -27.07
N ASP A 119 -29.66 -28.51 -28.13
CA ASP A 119 -28.54 -29.47 -28.14
C ASP A 119 -27.17 -28.82 -27.92
N ALA A 120 -27.05 -27.51 -28.18
CA ALA A 120 -25.85 -26.71 -27.93
C ALA A 120 -25.72 -26.24 -26.47
N GLY A 121 -26.73 -26.51 -25.63
CA GLY A 121 -26.75 -26.14 -24.21
C GLY A 121 -27.28 -24.72 -23.92
N THR A 122 -27.68 -23.95 -24.93
CA THR A 122 -28.28 -22.61 -24.77
C THR A 122 -29.66 -22.72 -24.12
N VAL A 123 -29.91 -21.89 -23.12
CA VAL A 123 -31.19 -21.81 -22.41
C VAL A 123 -32.12 -20.83 -23.13
N ALA A 124 -33.38 -21.21 -23.28
CA ALA A 124 -34.47 -20.34 -23.71
C ALA A 124 -35.63 -20.40 -22.72
N LEU A 125 -36.45 -19.36 -22.69
CA LEU A 125 -37.59 -19.27 -21.79
C LEU A 125 -38.88 -19.13 -22.59
N TRP A 126 -39.83 -20.00 -22.29
CA TRP A 126 -41.22 -19.83 -22.67
C TRP A 126 -41.94 -19.13 -21.54
N LEU A 127 -42.52 -17.98 -21.83
CA LEU A 127 -43.11 -17.08 -20.87
C LEU A 127 -44.56 -16.83 -21.24
N SER A 128 -45.49 -17.21 -20.38
CA SER A 128 -46.92 -17.03 -20.63
C SER A 128 -47.60 -16.24 -19.51
N ASN A 129 -48.48 -15.33 -19.89
CA ASN A 129 -49.38 -14.62 -18.99
C ASN A 129 -50.82 -14.62 -19.55
N ALA A 130 -51.75 -13.90 -18.92
CA ALA A 130 -53.16 -13.88 -19.35
C ALA A 130 -53.40 -13.14 -20.69
N THR A 131 -52.43 -12.36 -21.17
CA THR A 131 -52.58 -11.45 -22.31
C THR A 131 -51.70 -11.82 -23.51
N GLU A 132 -50.55 -12.44 -23.28
CA GLU A 132 -49.57 -12.76 -24.31
C GLU A 132 -48.70 -13.97 -23.91
N THR A 133 -48.05 -14.56 -24.91
CA THR A 133 -47.03 -15.58 -24.72
C THR A 133 -45.81 -15.21 -25.56
N ILE A 134 -44.64 -15.24 -24.94
CA ILE A 134 -43.38 -14.86 -25.56
C ILE A 134 -42.36 -15.98 -25.38
N PHE A 135 -41.47 -16.11 -26.37
CA PHE A 135 -40.34 -17.01 -26.34
C PHE A 135 -39.06 -16.21 -26.49
N VAL A 136 -38.10 -16.42 -25.58
CA VAL A 136 -36.85 -15.66 -25.56
C VAL A 136 -35.64 -16.60 -25.33
N PRO A 137 -34.77 -16.78 -26.32
CA PRO A 137 -33.48 -17.43 -26.12
C PRO A 137 -32.51 -16.51 -25.38
N SER A 138 -31.62 -17.07 -24.57
CA SER A 138 -30.57 -16.31 -23.88
C SER A 138 -29.70 -15.57 -24.90
N GLY A 139 -29.62 -14.24 -24.79
CA GLY A 139 -28.87 -13.38 -25.71
C GLY A 139 -29.49 -13.22 -27.11
N GLY A 140 -30.77 -13.58 -27.29
CA GLY A 140 -31.51 -13.32 -28.53
C GLY A 140 -32.76 -12.48 -28.31
N ALA A 141 -33.37 -12.04 -29.41
CA ALA A 141 -34.52 -11.16 -29.40
C ALA A 141 -35.79 -11.85 -28.85
N ILE A 142 -36.68 -11.05 -28.26
CA ILE A 142 -37.98 -11.50 -27.75
C ILE A 142 -38.90 -11.82 -28.93
N GLN A 143 -39.47 -13.03 -28.96
CA GLN A 143 -40.42 -13.46 -29.98
C GLN A 143 -41.82 -13.57 -29.39
N THR A 144 -42.77 -12.76 -29.87
CA THR A 144 -44.18 -12.87 -29.47
C THR A 144 -44.88 -13.95 -30.29
N ILE A 145 -45.53 -14.89 -29.61
CA ILE A 145 -46.25 -16.00 -30.24
C ILE A 145 -47.69 -15.57 -30.50
N THR A 146 -48.07 -15.55 -31.78
CA THR A 146 -49.45 -15.26 -32.20
C THR A 146 -50.24 -16.57 -32.19
N ASP A 147 -51.33 -16.62 -31.41
CA ASP A 147 -52.16 -17.82 -31.17
C ASP A 147 -51.43 -18.97 -30.41
N PRO A 148 -51.12 -18.77 -29.11
CA PRO A 148 -50.35 -19.74 -28.34
C PRO A 148 -51.14 -21.01 -28.01
N PRO A 149 -50.48 -22.19 -27.99
CA PRO A 149 -51.10 -23.43 -27.54
C PRO A 149 -51.50 -23.36 -26.06
N ALA A 150 -52.56 -24.09 -25.68
CA ALA A 150 -53.08 -24.09 -24.30
C ALA A 150 -52.08 -24.58 -23.25
N GLU A 151 -51.12 -25.43 -23.66
CA GLU A 151 -49.98 -25.85 -22.86
C GLU A 151 -48.68 -25.62 -23.65
N PRO A 152 -47.56 -25.31 -22.96
CA PRO A 152 -46.25 -25.16 -23.61
C PRO A 152 -45.86 -26.45 -24.34
N PRO A 153 -45.47 -26.39 -25.64
CA PRO A 153 -45.16 -27.56 -26.44
C PRO A 153 -43.89 -28.26 -25.95
N ALA A 154 -43.77 -29.57 -26.14
CA ALA A 154 -42.57 -30.31 -25.72
C ALA A 154 -41.29 -29.79 -26.40
N ASP A 155 -41.40 -29.37 -27.66
CA ASP A 155 -40.31 -28.81 -28.46
C ASP A 155 -40.79 -27.55 -29.18
N TYR A 156 -39.94 -26.52 -29.25
CA TYR A 156 -40.20 -25.28 -29.96
C TYR A 156 -38.90 -24.65 -30.48
N ASP A 157 -38.88 -24.23 -31.74
CA ASP A 157 -37.76 -23.53 -32.40
C ASP A 157 -36.37 -24.18 -32.20
N GLY A 158 -36.33 -25.53 -32.19
CA GLY A 158 -35.09 -26.29 -31.97
C GLY A 158 -34.64 -26.40 -30.51
N TYR A 159 -35.48 -25.98 -29.55
CA TYR A 159 -35.28 -26.18 -28.13
C TYR A 159 -36.28 -27.19 -27.57
N THR A 160 -35.83 -28.00 -26.62
CA THR A 160 -36.62 -29.02 -25.93
C THR A 160 -36.95 -28.57 -24.52
N GLN A 161 -38.14 -28.89 -24.03
CA GLN A 161 -38.57 -28.52 -22.68
C GLN A 161 -37.72 -29.23 -21.62
N VAL A 162 -37.20 -28.48 -20.65
CA VAL A 162 -36.30 -29.04 -19.64
C VAL A 162 -37.08 -29.99 -18.71
N PRO A 163 -36.59 -31.24 -18.49
CA PRO A 163 -37.28 -32.21 -17.66
C PRO A 163 -37.32 -31.79 -16.18
N ARG A 164 -38.34 -32.25 -15.44
CA ARG A 164 -38.58 -31.85 -14.03
C ARG A 164 -37.36 -31.96 -13.10
N ARG A 165 -36.45 -32.90 -13.34
CA ARG A 165 -35.22 -33.10 -12.54
C ARG A 165 -34.19 -31.98 -12.71
N GLU A 166 -34.18 -31.32 -13.87
CA GLU A 166 -33.19 -30.30 -14.26
C GLU A 166 -33.78 -28.88 -14.27
N LEU A 167 -35.07 -28.76 -13.97
CA LEU A 167 -35.82 -27.51 -14.00
C LEU A 167 -35.28 -26.48 -12.98
N LEU A 168 -35.07 -26.87 -11.73
CA LEU A 168 -34.54 -25.97 -10.68
C LEU A 168 -33.10 -25.50 -10.94
N PRO A 169 -32.14 -26.38 -11.29
CA PRO A 169 -30.80 -25.95 -11.71
C PRO A 169 -30.82 -24.99 -12.90
N THR A 170 -31.62 -25.29 -13.92
CA THR A 170 -31.69 -24.45 -15.13
C THR A 170 -32.34 -23.08 -14.84
N LEU A 171 -33.33 -23.01 -13.95
CA LEU A 171 -33.90 -21.72 -13.52
C LEU A 171 -32.91 -20.88 -12.71
N ARG A 172 -32.02 -21.51 -11.92
CA ARG A 172 -30.93 -20.78 -11.23
C ARG A 172 -29.87 -20.29 -12.20
N GLU A 173 -29.54 -21.08 -13.21
CA GLU A 173 -28.66 -20.66 -14.30
C GLU A 173 -29.25 -19.47 -15.07
N ALA A 174 -30.54 -19.54 -15.41
CA ALA A 174 -31.27 -18.48 -16.10
C ALA A 174 -31.29 -17.14 -15.34
N GLN A 175 -31.18 -17.11 -14.00
CA GLN A 175 -31.07 -15.85 -13.23
C GLN A 175 -29.82 -15.03 -13.55
N SER A 176 -28.80 -15.68 -14.12
CA SER A 176 -27.52 -15.05 -14.46
C SER A 176 -27.34 -14.80 -15.97
N LEU A 177 -28.33 -15.20 -16.78
CA LEU A 177 -28.28 -15.08 -18.24
C LEU A 177 -29.08 -13.86 -18.72
N PRO A 178 -28.61 -13.15 -19.76
CA PRO A 178 -29.35 -12.04 -20.34
C PRO A 178 -30.50 -12.56 -21.22
N PHE A 179 -31.72 -12.07 -20.96
CA PHE A 179 -32.91 -12.31 -21.79
C PHE A 179 -33.54 -10.98 -22.16
N GLY A 180 -33.79 -10.78 -23.46
CA GLY A 180 -34.28 -9.50 -23.99
C GLY A 180 -33.17 -8.57 -24.50
N ASP A 181 -33.54 -7.34 -24.82
CA ASP A 181 -32.67 -6.30 -25.37
C ASP A 181 -32.30 -5.26 -24.29
N GLU A 182 -31.37 -4.33 -24.58
CA GLU A 182 -30.87 -3.34 -23.59
C GLU A 182 -32.00 -2.49 -22.96
N ASP A 183 -33.07 -2.22 -23.70
CA ASP A 183 -34.21 -1.41 -23.24
C ASP A 183 -35.37 -2.24 -22.68
N ASP A 184 -35.37 -3.57 -22.82
CA ASP A 184 -36.49 -4.45 -22.49
C ASP A 184 -35.97 -5.80 -21.97
N VAL A 185 -35.69 -5.83 -20.68
CA VAL A 185 -35.01 -6.95 -20.02
C VAL A 185 -36.01 -7.83 -19.28
N ILE A 186 -35.79 -9.14 -19.41
CA ILE A 186 -36.58 -10.15 -18.72
C ILE A 186 -35.74 -10.72 -17.58
N THR A 187 -36.21 -10.52 -16.36
CA THR A 187 -35.58 -11.07 -15.15
C THR A 187 -36.37 -12.27 -14.64
N VAL A 188 -35.69 -13.39 -14.39
CA VAL A 188 -36.30 -14.62 -13.89
C VAL A 188 -36.14 -14.71 -12.38
N SER A 189 -37.19 -15.09 -11.66
CA SER A 189 -37.15 -15.42 -10.24
C SER A 189 -37.99 -16.67 -9.96
N GLY A 190 -37.32 -17.80 -9.73
CA GLY A 190 -38.00 -19.08 -9.54
C GLY A 190 -38.78 -19.47 -10.80
N ARG A 191 -40.10 -19.63 -10.68
CA ARG A 191 -41.01 -19.97 -11.79
C ARG A 191 -41.74 -18.77 -12.38
N GLU A 192 -41.39 -17.57 -11.94
CA GLU A 192 -41.92 -16.32 -12.49
C GLU A 192 -40.81 -15.57 -13.23
N ALA A 193 -41.20 -14.85 -14.28
CA ALA A 193 -40.34 -13.86 -14.91
C ALA A 193 -41.09 -12.55 -14.98
N ILE A 194 -40.33 -11.47 -14.94
CA ILE A 194 -40.84 -10.11 -15.09
C ILE A 194 -40.12 -9.50 -16.28
N ARG A 195 -40.89 -9.03 -17.25
CA ARG A 195 -40.39 -8.20 -18.36
C ARG A 195 -40.51 -6.75 -17.93
N ALA A 196 -39.40 -6.05 -17.86
CA ALA A 196 -39.38 -4.66 -17.45
C ALA A 196 -38.47 -3.86 -18.38
N THR A 197 -38.94 -2.67 -18.76
CA THR A 197 -38.07 -1.63 -19.30
C THR A 197 -37.09 -1.22 -18.22
N ILE A 198 -35.80 -1.22 -18.55
CA ILE A 198 -34.76 -0.81 -17.60
C ILE A 198 -34.94 0.67 -17.29
N VAL A 199 -35.48 0.97 -16.11
CA VAL A 199 -35.47 2.33 -15.56
C VAL A 199 -34.38 2.38 -14.48
N PRO A 200 -33.34 3.22 -14.64
CA PRO A 200 -32.35 3.45 -13.60
C PRO A 200 -33.04 3.85 -12.31
N ARG A 201 -32.71 3.17 -11.20
CA ARG A 201 -33.26 3.51 -9.88
C ARG A 201 -32.83 4.89 -9.42
N PHE A 202 -31.56 5.20 -9.66
CA PHE A 202 -30.97 6.46 -9.24
C PHE A 202 -30.74 7.36 -10.43
N ASP A 203 -31.03 8.64 -10.23
CA ASP A 203 -30.88 9.68 -11.23
C ASP A 203 -30.21 10.89 -10.59
N TYR A 204 -29.16 11.41 -11.21
CA TYR A 204 -28.46 12.57 -10.70
C TYR A 204 -29.05 13.88 -11.23
N ASP A 205 -29.52 14.74 -10.32
CA ASP A 205 -29.93 16.11 -10.62
C ASP A 205 -28.76 17.07 -10.38
N GLU A 206 -28.17 17.56 -11.48
CA GLU A 206 -27.05 18.51 -11.45
C GLU A 206 -27.41 19.87 -10.83
N ALA A 207 -28.68 20.32 -10.95
CA ALA A 207 -29.10 21.62 -10.42
C ALA A 207 -29.20 21.60 -8.89
N GLN A 208 -29.54 20.45 -8.32
CA GLN A 208 -29.68 20.27 -6.88
C GLN A 208 -28.47 19.59 -6.22
N ASP A 209 -27.51 19.13 -7.03
CA ASP A 209 -26.36 18.33 -6.60
C ASP A 209 -26.79 17.15 -5.72
N ALA A 210 -27.73 16.36 -6.26
CA ALA A 210 -28.43 15.33 -5.52
C ALA A 210 -28.73 14.09 -6.37
N ILE A 211 -28.72 12.92 -5.73
CA ILE A 211 -29.22 11.66 -6.29
C ILE A 211 -30.67 11.50 -5.87
N ILE A 212 -31.56 11.28 -6.84
CA ILE A 212 -32.97 11.00 -6.61
C ILE A 212 -33.16 9.48 -6.71
N ASP A 213 -33.70 8.87 -5.65
CA ASP A 213 -34.16 7.49 -5.69
C ASP A 213 -35.58 7.45 -6.27
N ARG A 214 -35.74 6.95 -7.49
CA ARG A 214 -37.03 6.91 -8.19
C ARG A 214 -37.99 5.86 -7.63
N THR A 215 -37.58 5.05 -6.63
CA THR A 215 -38.49 4.09 -5.98
C THR A 215 -39.44 4.75 -4.99
N ASP A 216 -38.99 5.80 -4.30
CA ASP A 216 -39.74 6.51 -3.26
C ASP A 216 -39.65 8.03 -3.37
N ASP A 217 -39.08 8.53 -4.48
CA ASP A 217 -38.78 9.94 -4.75
C ASP A 217 -37.91 10.63 -3.68
N THR A 218 -37.13 9.86 -2.92
CA THR A 218 -36.24 10.43 -1.90
C THR A 218 -35.03 11.12 -2.54
N ILE A 219 -34.79 12.36 -2.11
CA ILE A 219 -33.66 13.17 -2.57
C ILE A 219 -32.48 13.04 -1.60
N TYR A 220 -31.34 12.56 -2.10
CA TYR A 220 -30.07 12.44 -1.39
C TYR A 220 -29.10 13.53 -1.85
N ARG A 221 -28.83 14.53 -1.02
CA ARG A 221 -27.96 15.67 -1.38
C ARG A 221 -26.50 15.39 -1.10
N ALA A 222 -25.61 15.91 -1.94
CA ALA A 222 -24.16 15.84 -1.74
C ALA A 222 -23.75 16.48 -0.40
N ASN A 223 -23.01 15.74 0.42
CA ASN A 223 -22.42 16.25 1.65
C ASN A 223 -20.90 16.35 1.52
N GLU A 224 -20.42 17.56 1.22
CA GLU A 224 -19.00 17.85 1.02
C GLU A 224 -18.12 17.68 2.27
N LYS A 225 -18.71 17.47 3.47
CA LYS A 225 -17.94 17.18 4.69
C LYS A 225 -17.65 15.70 4.86
N THR A 226 -18.61 14.83 4.50
CA THR A 226 -18.47 13.39 4.68
C THR A 226 -18.06 12.68 3.39
N GLY A 227 -18.40 13.25 2.22
CA GLY A 227 -18.22 12.61 0.92
C GLY A 227 -19.31 11.59 0.59
N TYR A 228 -20.52 11.76 1.12
CA TYR A 228 -21.68 10.90 0.81
C TYR A 228 -22.86 11.73 0.32
N PHE A 229 -23.72 11.11 -0.49
CA PHE A 229 -25.07 11.62 -0.72
C PHE A 229 -25.95 11.25 0.49
N VAL A 230 -26.55 12.24 1.15
CA VAL A 230 -27.30 12.06 2.40
C VAL A 230 -28.77 12.41 2.22
N GLY A 231 -29.65 11.56 2.74
CA GLY A 231 -31.10 11.76 2.69
C GLY A 231 -31.59 12.77 3.74
N PRO A 232 -32.91 13.05 3.78
CA PRO A 232 -33.52 13.98 4.73
C PRO A 232 -33.30 13.61 6.20
N ASN A 233 -33.07 12.32 6.49
CA ASN A 233 -32.76 11.78 7.81
C ASN A 233 -31.28 11.96 8.23
N GLY A 234 -30.46 12.58 7.38
CA GLY A 234 -29.02 12.77 7.59
C GLY A 234 -28.17 11.50 7.43
N ARG A 235 -28.76 10.39 6.98
CA ARG A 235 -28.05 9.13 6.75
C ARG A 235 -27.55 9.06 5.31
N PRO A 236 -26.38 8.44 5.08
CA PRO A 236 -25.86 8.24 3.73
C PRO A 236 -26.73 7.26 2.95
N LEU A 237 -26.73 7.42 1.64
CA LEU A 237 -27.29 6.47 0.69
C LEU A 237 -26.62 5.10 0.90
N GLN A 238 -27.39 4.13 1.40
CA GLN A 238 -26.84 2.86 1.86
C GLN A 238 -26.37 1.98 0.71
N ASN A 239 -25.30 1.20 0.94
CA ASN A 239 -24.70 0.28 -0.03
C ASN A 239 -24.25 0.94 -1.34
N GLN A 240 -24.11 2.25 -1.35
CA GLN A 240 -23.59 3.02 -2.48
C GLN A 240 -22.23 3.62 -2.15
N PRO A 241 -21.36 3.80 -3.16
CA PRO A 241 -20.06 4.43 -2.95
C PRO A 241 -20.24 5.91 -2.55
N GLY A 242 -19.40 6.38 -1.64
CA GLY A 242 -19.13 7.79 -1.45
C GLY A 242 -18.08 8.30 -2.44
N TYR A 243 -17.72 9.57 -2.29
CA TYR A 243 -16.77 10.27 -3.13
C TYR A 243 -15.69 10.98 -2.30
N ARG A 244 -14.55 11.23 -2.95
CA ARG A 244 -13.41 11.91 -2.34
C ARG A 244 -13.71 13.40 -2.15
N VAL A 245 -13.50 13.89 -0.92
CA VAL A 245 -13.59 15.30 -0.55
C VAL A 245 -12.39 15.73 0.29
N GLY A 246 -12.12 17.03 0.28
CA GLY A 246 -11.14 17.64 1.18
C GLY A 246 -11.70 17.75 2.59
N VAL A 247 -11.02 17.17 3.57
CA VAL A 247 -11.41 17.19 4.99
C VAL A 247 -10.57 18.18 5.82
N GLY A 248 -9.74 18.98 5.17
CA GLY A 248 -8.84 19.92 5.84
C GLY A 248 -7.90 19.18 6.81
N LEU A 249 -7.83 19.65 8.06
CA LEU A 249 -6.93 19.09 9.08
C LEU A 249 -7.52 17.91 9.87
N TYR A 250 -8.70 17.40 9.50
CA TYR A 250 -9.40 16.35 10.25
C TYR A 250 -8.51 15.14 10.59
N ASN A 251 -7.72 14.66 9.63
CA ASN A 251 -6.82 13.51 9.82
C ASN A 251 -5.74 13.76 10.87
N PHE A 252 -5.23 14.99 10.96
CA PHE A 252 -4.24 15.40 11.96
C PHE A 252 -4.88 15.68 13.31
N GLU A 253 -6.09 16.25 13.32
CA GLU A 253 -6.83 16.52 14.55
C GLU A 253 -7.17 15.22 15.28
N ARG A 254 -7.78 14.25 14.60
CA ARG A 254 -8.15 12.97 15.21
C ARG A 254 -6.96 12.19 15.77
N MET A 255 -5.79 12.33 15.14
CA MET A 255 -4.53 11.74 15.63
C MET A 255 -4.16 12.22 17.05
N ILE A 256 -4.55 13.46 17.40
CA ILE A 256 -4.20 14.11 18.67
C ILE A 256 -5.38 14.09 19.65
N SER A 257 -6.60 14.24 19.14
CA SER A 257 -7.82 14.38 19.95
C SER A 257 -8.45 13.05 20.33
N ASP A 258 -8.34 12.00 19.50
CA ASP A 258 -8.90 10.68 19.78
C ASP A 258 -7.94 9.87 20.70
N PRO A 259 -8.31 9.60 21.96
CA PRO A 259 -7.45 8.86 22.88
C PRO A 259 -7.18 7.42 22.41
N GLY A 260 -8.12 6.80 21.68
CA GLY A 260 -8.00 5.44 21.16
C GLY A 260 -6.96 5.33 20.05
N LEU A 261 -6.76 6.39 19.26
CA LEU A 261 -5.73 6.46 18.22
C LEU A 261 -4.39 6.95 18.78
N ARG A 262 -4.43 7.98 19.64
CA ARG A 262 -3.23 8.63 20.17
C ARG A 262 -2.39 7.69 21.06
N GLY A 263 -3.02 6.91 21.92
CA GLY A 263 -2.32 6.01 22.85
C GLY A 263 -1.38 5.04 22.12
N PRO A 264 -1.91 4.14 21.27
CA PRO A 264 -1.11 3.23 20.46
C PRO A 264 -0.06 3.94 19.59
N LEU A 265 -0.41 5.11 19.01
CA LEU A 265 0.53 5.87 18.19
C LEU A 265 1.77 6.35 18.97
N ILE A 266 1.60 6.82 20.20
CA ILE A 266 2.72 7.24 21.05
C ILE A 266 3.60 6.04 21.41
N ASP A 267 3.00 4.91 21.80
CA ASP A 267 3.74 3.70 22.14
C ASP A 267 4.57 3.19 20.95
N ILE A 268 3.97 3.19 19.76
CA ILE A 268 4.62 2.85 18.49
C ILE A 268 5.71 3.85 18.14
N PHE A 269 5.49 5.15 18.34
CA PHE A 269 6.49 6.19 18.09
C PHE A 269 7.74 5.99 18.98
N VAL A 270 7.53 5.79 20.28
CA VAL A 270 8.62 5.55 21.24
C VAL A 270 9.38 4.28 20.88
N TRP A 271 8.66 3.20 20.55
CA TRP A 271 9.28 1.97 20.09
C TRP A 271 10.05 2.15 18.78
N THR A 272 9.54 2.92 17.82
CA THR A 272 10.21 3.18 16.53
C THR A 272 11.55 3.88 16.74
N VAL A 273 11.57 4.92 17.58
CA VAL A 273 12.82 5.64 17.92
C VAL A 273 13.79 4.73 18.65
N ALA A 274 13.31 3.98 19.65
CA ALA A 274 14.13 3.05 20.42
C ALA A 274 14.70 1.94 19.53
N PHE A 275 13.87 1.34 18.68
CA PHE A 275 14.26 0.30 17.74
C PHE A 275 15.33 0.80 16.76
N ALA A 276 15.13 1.97 16.15
CA ALA A 276 16.09 2.54 15.22
C ALA A 276 17.42 2.85 15.90
N PHE A 277 17.39 3.49 17.07
CA PHE A 277 18.59 3.81 17.85
C PHE A 277 19.34 2.56 18.31
N LEU A 278 18.64 1.60 18.94
CA LEU A 278 19.24 0.37 19.44
C LEU A 278 19.79 -0.49 18.29
N SER A 279 19.11 -0.51 17.15
CA SER A 279 19.59 -1.22 15.96
C SER A 279 20.92 -0.66 15.45
N VAL A 280 21.03 0.65 15.32
CA VAL A 280 22.29 1.30 14.93
C VAL A 280 23.38 1.03 15.97
N LEU A 281 23.06 1.20 17.26
CA LEU A 281 24.01 1.00 18.33
C LEU A 281 24.54 -0.44 18.35
N LEU A 282 23.67 -1.45 18.31
CA LEU A 282 24.05 -2.86 18.38
C LEU A 282 24.82 -3.30 17.12
N THR A 283 24.33 -2.95 15.93
CA THR A 283 25.04 -3.28 14.68
C THR A 283 26.39 -2.59 14.59
N PHE A 284 26.51 -1.34 15.04
CA PHE A 284 27.78 -0.62 15.10
C PHE A 284 28.75 -1.23 16.09
N ILE A 285 28.32 -1.53 17.32
CA ILE A 285 29.18 -2.15 18.35
C ILE A 285 29.72 -3.50 17.86
N VAL A 286 28.84 -4.38 17.38
CA VAL A 286 29.24 -5.71 16.89
C VAL A 286 30.10 -5.57 15.64
N GLY A 287 29.71 -4.71 14.70
CA GLY A 287 30.46 -4.48 13.46
C GLY A 287 31.85 -3.92 13.72
N LEU A 288 31.98 -2.91 14.59
CA LEU A 288 33.26 -2.32 14.98
C LEU A 288 34.13 -3.32 15.73
N ALA A 289 33.58 -4.09 16.66
CA ALA A 289 34.32 -5.13 17.36
C ALA A 289 34.90 -6.16 16.37
N MET A 290 34.09 -6.64 15.43
CA MET A 290 34.56 -7.56 14.38
C MET A 290 35.58 -6.90 13.45
N ALA A 291 35.39 -5.63 13.08
CA ALA A 291 36.32 -4.88 12.24
C ALA A 291 37.69 -4.72 12.92
N LEU A 292 37.74 -4.38 14.20
CA LEU A 292 38.98 -4.27 14.97
C LEU A 292 39.75 -5.59 15.00
N VAL A 293 39.05 -6.71 15.24
CA VAL A 293 39.67 -8.05 15.25
C VAL A 293 40.16 -8.45 13.86
N MET A 294 39.37 -8.19 12.82
CA MET A 294 39.72 -8.55 11.43
C MET A 294 40.79 -7.66 10.81
N ASN A 295 41.01 -6.45 11.35
CA ASN A 295 42.05 -5.54 10.89
C ASN A 295 43.42 -5.81 11.54
N ASP A 296 43.50 -6.66 12.59
CA ASP A 296 44.77 -7.06 13.19
C ASP A 296 45.54 -8.01 12.24
N PRO A 297 46.77 -7.67 11.80
CA PRO A 297 47.59 -8.52 10.94
C PRO A 297 47.92 -9.90 11.54
N ARG A 298 47.85 -10.04 12.87
CA ARG A 298 48.18 -11.28 13.60
C ARG A 298 47.05 -12.30 13.61
N MET A 299 45.86 -11.93 13.14
CA MET A 299 44.68 -12.81 13.16
C MET A 299 44.85 -13.99 12.18
N PRO A 300 44.92 -15.25 12.65
CA PRO A 300 45.04 -16.41 11.77
C PRO A 300 43.76 -16.62 10.96
N GLY A 301 43.90 -17.03 9.70
CA GLY A 301 42.75 -17.35 8.84
C GLY A 301 41.83 -16.17 8.53
N ARG A 302 42.28 -14.92 8.71
CA ARG A 302 41.46 -13.69 8.59
C ARG A 302 40.59 -13.63 7.34
N THR A 303 41.09 -14.10 6.19
CA THR A 303 40.34 -14.06 4.92
C THR A 303 39.13 -14.98 4.96
N ILE A 304 39.27 -16.18 5.50
CA ILE A 304 38.17 -17.16 5.61
C ILE A 304 37.14 -16.66 6.62
N ILE A 305 37.59 -16.23 7.80
CA ILE A 305 36.71 -15.73 8.86
C ILE A 305 35.92 -14.51 8.37
N ARG A 306 36.59 -13.55 7.73
CA ARG A 306 35.93 -12.37 7.16
C ARG A 306 34.87 -12.74 6.13
N SER A 307 35.14 -13.70 5.24
CA SER A 307 34.14 -14.18 4.26
C SER A 307 32.92 -14.81 4.93
N LEU A 308 33.13 -15.61 5.99
CA LEU A 308 32.03 -16.23 6.75
C LEU A 308 31.18 -15.20 7.49
N LEU A 309 31.80 -14.17 8.08
CA LEU A 309 31.11 -13.10 8.81
C LEU A 309 30.25 -12.20 7.90
N ILE A 310 30.49 -12.17 6.59
CA ILE A 310 29.71 -11.37 5.63
C ILE A 310 28.45 -12.11 5.14
N ILE A 311 28.37 -13.43 5.32
CA ILE A 311 27.26 -14.27 4.83
C ILE A 311 25.86 -13.72 5.20
N PRO A 312 25.59 -13.25 6.45
CA PRO A 312 24.27 -12.74 6.80
C PRO A 312 23.79 -11.58 5.92
N TYR A 313 24.72 -10.75 5.44
CA TYR A 313 24.43 -9.61 4.56
C TYR A 313 24.43 -10.00 3.07
N ALA A 314 25.13 -11.08 2.71
CA ALA A 314 25.19 -11.57 1.32
C ALA A 314 23.88 -12.27 0.89
N ILE A 315 23.14 -12.85 1.84
CA ILE A 315 21.87 -13.53 1.57
C ILE A 315 20.73 -12.50 1.54
N PRO A 316 19.76 -12.59 0.60
CA PRO A 316 18.60 -11.72 0.57
C PRO A 316 17.82 -11.71 1.90
N GLY A 317 17.64 -10.51 2.46
CA GLY A 317 17.08 -10.34 3.81
C GLY A 317 15.71 -10.99 4.02
N VAL A 318 14.82 -10.96 3.02
CA VAL A 318 13.47 -11.54 3.11
C VAL A 318 13.52 -13.02 3.51
N ILE A 319 14.36 -13.81 2.84
CA ILE A 319 14.48 -15.25 3.08
C ILE A 319 15.08 -15.49 4.46
N SER A 320 16.16 -14.76 4.79
CA SER A 320 16.79 -14.89 6.11
C SER A 320 15.83 -14.56 7.25
N ILE A 321 15.00 -13.52 7.12
CA ILE A 321 14.01 -13.13 8.14
C ILE A 321 12.94 -14.22 8.31
N VAL A 322 12.44 -14.80 7.22
CA VAL A 322 11.44 -15.89 7.29
C VAL A 322 12.02 -17.15 7.93
N VAL A 323 13.29 -17.47 7.66
CA VAL A 323 13.99 -18.57 8.34
C VAL A 323 14.11 -18.30 9.84
N TRP A 324 14.48 -17.08 10.25
CA TRP A 324 14.49 -16.67 11.65
C TRP A 324 13.11 -16.79 12.30
N ARG A 325 12.04 -16.35 11.62
CA ARG A 325 10.65 -16.52 12.10
C ARG A 325 10.32 -18.00 12.35
N GLY A 326 10.69 -18.88 11.43
CA GLY A 326 10.51 -20.32 11.58
C GLY A 326 11.30 -20.89 12.77
N MET A 327 12.56 -20.48 12.92
CA MET A 327 13.43 -20.92 14.02
C MET A 327 12.95 -20.46 15.40
N LEU A 328 12.33 -19.27 15.47
CA LEU A 328 11.79 -18.65 16.69
C LEU A 328 10.33 -19.02 16.96
N ASN A 329 9.72 -19.87 16.14
CA ASN A 329 8.35 -20.31 16.34
C ASN A 329 8.18 -21.03 17.70
N LEU A 330 7.08 -20.75 18.41
CA LEU A 330 6.85 -21.29 19.75
C LEU A 330 6.72 -22.82 19.79
N ASN A 331 6.09 -23.41 18.77
CA ASN A 331 5.71 -24.82 18.79
C ASN A 331 6.70 -25.70 18.03
N LEU A 332 7.19 -25.22 16.89
CA LEU A 332 8.01 -25.98 15.95
C LEU A 332 9.43 -25.43 15.79
N GLY A 333 9.74 -24.30 16.43
CA GLY A 333 11.01 -23.60 16.25
C GLY A 333 12.17 -24.35 16.88
N VAL A 334 13.26 -24.49 16.13
CA VAL A 334 14.49 -25.15 16.61
C VAL A 334 15.06 -24.43 17.83
N ILE A 335 15.04 -23.09 17.85
CA ILE A 335 15.56 -22.30 19.00
C ILE A 335 14.69 -22.55 20.23
N THR A 336 13.36 -22.51 20.07
CA THR A 336 12.43 -22.74 21.17
C THR A 336 12.56 -24.15 21.74
N ASN A 337 12.72 -25.17 20.89
CA ASN A 337 12.92 -26.56 21.31
C ASN A 337 14.24 -26.74 22.06
N VAL A 338 15.34 -26.17 21.56
CA VAL A 338 16.63 -26.20 22.27
C VAL A 338 16.52 -25.52 23.64
N TRP A 339 15.81 -24.40 23.75
CA TRP A 339 15.59 -23.74 25.04
C TRP A 339 14.77 -24.60 26.00
N ASN A 340 13.76 -25.30 25.48
CA ASN A 340 12.95 -26.25 26.25
C ASN A 340 13.79 -27.43 26.75
N ASP A 341 14.67 -27.98 25.93
CA ASP A 341 15.49 -29.13 26.30
C ASP A 341 16.57 -28.76 27.33
N LEU A 342 17.10 -27.53 27.27
CA LEU A 342 18.12 -27.05 28.20
C LEU A 342 17.55 -26.51 29.51
N PHE A 343 16.41 -25.81 29.46
CA PHE A 343 15.88 -25.04 30.59
C PHE A 343 14.45 -25.43 31.01
N GLY A 344 13.79 -26.31 30.27
CA GLY A 344 12.40 -26.72 30.54
C GLY A 344 11.35 -25.66 30.23
N VAL A 345 11.69 -24.61 29.47
CA VAL A 345 10.80 -23.47 29.17
C VAL A 345 10.71 -23.24 27.67
N ARG A 346 9.53 -22.84 27.19
CA ARG A 346 9.27 -22.45 25.79
C ARG A 346 8.96 -20.96 25.68
N PRO A 347 9.94 -20.10 25.37
CA PRO A 347 9.71 -18.66 25.29
C PRO A 347 8.83 -18.31 24.10
N GLY A 348 7.89 -17.38 24.33
CA GLY A 348 7.13 -16.74 23.27
C GLY A 348 7.95 -15.70 22.51
N PHE A 349 9.03 -16.11 21.83
CA PHE A 349 9.95 -15.18 21.14
C PHE A 349 9.29 -14.21 20.16
N LEU A 350 8.11 -14.56 19.63
CA LEU A 350 7.35 -13.71 18.69
C LEU A 350 6.00 -13.23 19.24
N ILE A 351 5.50 -13.87 20.31
CA ILE A 351 4.15 -13.62 20.84
C ILE A 351 4.14 -12.84 22.16
N ASP A 352 5.24 -12.85 22.91
CA ASP A 352 5.40 -12.00 24.09
C ASP A 352 5.90 -10.60 23.66
N PRO A 353 5.28 -9.49 24.12
CA PRO A 353 5.66 -8.15 23.68
C PRO A 353 7.14 -7.79 23.85
N TRP A 354 7.77 -8.22 24.94
CA TRP A 354 9.17 -7.89 25.22
C TRP A 354 10.11 -8.80 24.46
N LEU A 355 9.84 -10.11 24.44
CA LEU A 355 10.65 -11.07 23.69
C LEU A 355 10.55 -10.85 22.18
N ALA A 356 9.39 -10.42 21.65
CA ALA A 356 9.24 -10.08 20.25
C ALA A 356 10.09 -8.87 19.86
N LYS A 357 10.12 -7.82 20.69
CA LYS A 357 11.02 -6.67 20.52
C LYS A 357 12.50 -7.07 20.58
N PHE A 358 12.85 -7.97 21.51
CA PHE A 358 14.21 -8.51 21.61
C PHE A 358 14.59 -9.31 20.36
N SER A 359 13.72 -10.20 19.89
CA SER A 359 13.92 -11.01 18.67
C SER A 359 14.14 -10.12 17.45
N ILE A 360 13.36 -9.05 17.32
CA ILE A 360 13.55 -8.05 16.25
C ILE A 360 14.95 -7.43 16.30
N LEU A 361 15.41 -6.97 17.47
CA LEU A 361 16.75 -6.40 17.63
C LEU A 361 17.86 -7.42 17.36
N LEU A 362 17.69 -8.66 17.81
CA LEU A 362 18.64 -9.75 17.58
C LEU A 362 18.80 -10.05 16.09
N VAL A 363 17.68 -10.27 15.38
CA VAL A 363 17.67 -10.59 13.96
C VAL A 363 18.21 -9.39 13.16
N ASN A 364 17.80 -8.17 13.50
CA ASN A 364 18.32 -6.98 12.83
C ASN A 364 19.84 -6.80 13.05
N THR A 365 20.33 -7.08 14.27
CA THR A 365 21.75 -7.04 14.56
C THR A 365 22.50 -8.06 13.72
N TRP A 366 21.99 -9.29 13.63
CA TRP A 366 22.56 -10.36 12.81
C TRP A 366 22.63 -9.99 11.32
N LEU A 367 21.59 -9.35 10.78
CA LEU A 367 21.56 -8.88 9.39
C LEU A 367 22.47 -7.67 9.14
N GLY A 368 22.53 -6.74 10.11
CA GLY A 368 23.13 -5.41 9.93
C GLY A 368 24.59 -5.29 10.37
N TYR A 369 25.08 -6.13 11.29
CA TYR A 369 26.48 -6.03 11.76
C TYR A 369 27.52 -6.20 10.64
N PRO A 370 27.32 -7.04 9.59
CA PRO A 370 28.35 -7.19 8.57
C PRO A 370 28.53 -5.94 7.73
N TYR A 371 27.44 -5.19 7.48
CA TYR A 371 27.49 -3.87 6.84
C TYR A 371 28.36 -2.90 7.66
N MET A 372 28.12 -2.82 8.97
CA MET A 372 28.91 -1.97 9.87
C MET A 372 30.36 -2.44 9.98
N MET A 373 30.62 -3.75 9.98
CA MET A 373 31.97 -4.32 9.95
C MET A 373 32.74 -3.89 8.71
N LEU A 374 32.11 -3.95 7.53
CA LEU A 374 32.76 -3.55 6.27
C LEU A 374 33.09 -2.07 6.24
N ILE A 375 32.15 -1.22 6.65
CA ILE A 375 32.35 0.24 6.72
C ILE A 375 33.42 0.60 7.73
N CYS A 376 33.34 0.06 8.94
CA CYS A 376 34.34 0.32 9.98
C CYS A 376 35.72 -0.19 9.54
N SER A 377 35.81 -1.32 8.85
CA SER A 377 37.08 -1.83 8.32
C SER A 377 37.71 -0.87 7.31
N GLY A 378 36.92 -0.32 6.38
CA GLY A 378 37.39 0.69 5.43
C GLY A 378 37.82 1.98 6.11
N ALA A 379 37.02 2.47 7.07
CA ALA A 379 37.34 3.67 7.84
C ALA A 379 38.61 3.50 8.70
N LEU A 380 38.78 2.35 9.36
CA LEU A 380 39.98 2.04 10.15
C LEU A 380 41.24 2.02 9.30
N GLN A 381 41.16 1.56 8.05
CA GLN A 381 42.29 1.53 7.12
C GLN A 381 42.69 2.92 6.60
N ALA A 382 41.77 3.90 6.66
CA ALA A 382 42.06 5.27 6.27
C ALA A 382 42.81 6.06 7.36
N ILE A 383 42.81 5.58 8.62
CA ILE A 383 43.53 6.23 9.71
C ILE A 383 45.04 5.99 9.54
N PRO A 384 45.86 7.05 9.41
CA PRO A 384 47.31 6.92 9.29
C PRO A 384 47.94 6.17 10.46
N SER A 385 48.94 5.32 10.19
CA SER A 385 49.60 4.49 11.22
C SER A 385 50.52 5.28 12.14
N ASP A 386 51.06 6.39 11.66
CA ASP A 386 51.95 7.31 12.40
C ASP A 386 51.28 7.91 13.65
N VAL A 387 49.97 8.18 13.61
CA VAL A 387 49.19 8.63 14.78
C VAL A 387 49.22 7.58 15.90
N TYR A 388 49.16 6.29 15.54
CA TYR A 388 49.24 5.19 16.50
C TYR A 388 50.66 4.96 17.04
N GLU A 389 51.68 5.20 16.22
CA GLU A 389 53.09 5.14 16.60
C GLU A 389 53.44 6.28 17.55
N ALA A 390 53.03 7.51 17.24
CA ALA A 390 53.19 8.67 18.11
C ALA A 390 52.56 8.44 19.48
N ALA A 391 51.31 7.97 19.51
CA ALA A 391 50.63 7.60 20.76
C ALA A 391 51.34 6.47 21.53
N ALA A 392 52.03 5.57 20.82
CA ALA A 392 52.83 4.52 21.46
C ALA A 392 54.08 5.08 22.14
N VAL A 393 54.74 6.07 21.51
CA VAL A 393 55.87 6.80 22.09
C VAL A 393 55.43 7.57 23.34
N ASP A 394 54.23 8.16 23.33
CA ASP A 394 53.62 8.83 24.49
C ASP A 394 53.13 7.87 25.59
N GLY A 395 53.33 6.55 25.43
CA GLY A 395 52.96 5.55 26.42
C GLY A 395 51.45 5.27 26.51
N ALA A 396 50.66 5.67 25.52
CA ALA A 396 49.21 5.44 25.52
C ALA A 396 48.90 3.93 25.46
N LYS A 397 48.05 3.46 26.37
CA LYS A 397 47.53 2.08 26.42
C LYS A 397 46.50 1.84 25.30
N PRO A 398 46.24 0.59 24.88
CA PRO A 398 45.28 0.28 23.81
C PRO A 398 43.89 0.88 24.02
N TRP A 399 43.36 0.87 25.25
CA TRP A 399 42.07 1.50 25.56
C TRP A 399 42.12 3.03 25.42
N GLN A 400 43.22 3.67 25.80
CA GLN A 400 43.41 5.11 25.62
C GLN A 400 43.49 5.46 24.13
N ARG A 401 44.21 4.66 23.33
CA ARG A 401 44.26 4.83 21.87
C ARG A 401 42.88 4.63 21.24
N PHE A 402 42.10 3.66 21.72
CA PHE A 402 40.76 3.43 21.19
C PHE A 402 39.83 4.63 21.42
N TRP A 403 39.69 5.11 22.66
CA TRP A 403 38.80 6.24 22.97
C TRP A 403 39.35 7.60 22.56
N GLY A 404 40.67 7.76 22.55
CA GLY A 404 41.32 9.03 22.25
C GLY A 404 41.62 9.24 20.76
N ILE A 405 41.77 8.17 19.97
CA ILE A 405 42.21 8.25 18.57
C ILE A 405 41.24 7.48 17.66
N THR A 406 41.14 6.16 17.85
CA THR A 406 40.43 5.29 16.90
C THR A 406 38.96 5.65 16.79
N LEU A 407 38.23 5.69 17.90
CA LEU A 407 36.79 5.92 17.90
C LEU A 407 36.44 7.35 17.43
N PRO A 408 37.09 8.44 17.92
CA PRO A 408 36.84 9.78 17.41
C PRO A 408 37.06 9.92 15.91
N LEU A 409 38.21 9.50 15.39
CA LEU A 409 38.54 9.61 13.96
C LEU A 409 37.62 8.72 13.10
N LEU A 410 37.28 7.53 13.60
CA LEU A 410 36.33 6.65 12.93
C LEU A 410 34.93 7.29 12.85
N LEU A 411 34.45 7.91 13.93
CA LEU A 411 33.13 8.55 13.96
C LEU A 411 33.01 9.75 13.02
N VAL A 412 34.11 10.46 12.73
CA VAL A 412 34.13 11.48 11.66
C VAL A 412 33.78 10.84 10.31
N SER A 413 34.38 9.69 10.02
CA SER A 413 34.21 8.99 8.73
C SER A 413 32.87 8.27 8.62
N VAL A 414 32.43 7.58 9.68
CA VAL A 414 31.23 6.73 9.64
C VAL A 414 29.96 7.42 10.15
N GLY A 415 30.07 8.57 10.82
CA GLY A 415 28.95 9.30 11.41
C GLY A 415 27.77 9.53 10.46
N PRO A 416 27.99 10.01 9.21
CA PRO A 416 26.92 10.14 8.23
C PRO A 416 26.21 8.81 7.90
N LEU A 417 26.96 7.70 7.89
CA LEU A 417 26.43 6.36 7.61
C LEU A 417 25.64 5.80 8.79
N LEU A 418 26.01 6.13 10.04
CA LEU A 418 25.22 5.78 11.22
C LEU A 418 23.84 6.44 11.20
N ILE A 419 23.75 7.69 10.75
CA ILE A 419 22.48 8.42 10.67
C ILE A 419 21.64 7.95 9.48
N ALA A 420 22.28 7.62 8.35
CA ALA A 420 21.61 6.93 7.25
C ALA A 420 21.03 5.57 7.72
N SER A 421 21.79 4.81 8.52
CA SER A 421 21.35 3.56 9.12
C SER A 421 20.20 3.76 10.11
N PHE A 422 20.20 4.85 10.89
CA PHE A 422 19.08 5.22 11.74
C PHE A 422 17.81 5.44 10.91
N THR A 423 17.91 6.24 9.84
CA THR A 423 16.79 6.55 8.94
C THR A 423 16.24 5.30 8.25
N PHE A 424 17.13 4.39 7.85
CA PHE A 424 16.76 3.08 7.32
C PHE A 424 15.98 2.25 8.34
N ASN A 425 16.51 2.11 9.56
CA ASN A 425 15.86 1.32 10.61
C ASN A 425 14.54 1.94 11.09
N PHE A 426 14.43 3.27 11.12
CA PHE A 426 13.19 3.97 11.44
C PHE A 426 12.03 3.57 10.50
N ASN A 427 12.36 3.18 9.26
CA ASN A 427 11.40 2.78 8.23
C ASN A 427 11.54 1.30 7.81
N ASN A 428 12.13 0.44 8.66
CA ASN A 428 12.40 -0.96 8.30
C ASN A 428 11.14 -1.85 8.40
N TYR A 429 10.17 -1.56 7.54
CA TYR A 429 8.90 -2.27 7.42
C TYR A 429 9.09 -3.78 7.20
N LEU A 430 10.01 -4.13 6.29
CA LEU A 430 10.23 -5.52 5.88
C LEU A 430 10.59 -6.42 7.07
N LEU A 431 11.49 -5.95 7.95
CA LEU A 431 11.87 -6.74 9.12
C LEU A 431 10.68 -7.02 10.03
N ILE A 432 9.91 -5.99 10.37
CA ILE A 432 8.81 -6.10 11.34
C ILE A 432 7.71 -7.04 10.81
N GLU A 433 7.30 -6.84 9.56
CA GLU A 433 6.21 -7.60 8.97
C GLU A 433 6.63 -9.04 8.61
N ALA A 434 7.84 -9.25 8.11
CA ALA A 434 8.30 -10.60 7.76
C ALA A 434 8.65 -11.44 8.99
N LEU A 435 9.15 -10.84 10.08
CA LEU A 435 9.56 -11.56 11.29
C LEU A 435 8.38 -11.83 12.22
N THR A 436 7.61 -10.80 12.57
CA THR A 436 6.52 -10.92 13.57
C THR A 436 5.16 -10.99 12.89
N GLY A 437 4.89 -10.13 11.90
CA GLY A 437 3.69 -10.20 11.08
C GLY A 437 2.41 -10.36 11.92
N ALA A 438 1.53 -11.26 11.47
CA ALA A 438 0.27 -11.56 12.15
C ALA A 438 0.43 -12.25 13.53
N ASP A 439 1.61 -12.80 13.85
CA ASP A 439 1.86 -13.48 15.14
C ASP A 439 2.21 -12.48 16.26
N ALA A 440 2.45 -11.22 15.90
CA ALA A 440 2.79 -10.18 16.86
C ALA A 440 1.66 -9.93 17.86
N PRO A 441 1.98 -9.65 19.14
CA PRO A 441 0.95 -9.35 20.14
C PRO A 441 0.27 -8.02 19.83
N ASN A 442 -1.06 -8.04 19.82
CA ASN A 442 -1.88 -6.85 19.60
C ASN A 442 -1.91 -5.94 20.84
N ILE A 443 -1.93 -4.63 20.62
CA ILE A 443 -2.24 -3.64 21.65
C ILE A 443 -3.76 -3.73 21.93
N PRO A 444 -4.19 -4.05 23.16
CA PRO A 444 -5.61 -4.19 23.49
C PRO A 444 -6.38 -2.89 23.28
N ASN A 445 -7.67 -3.01 22.93
CA ASN A 445 -8.62 -1.89 22.82
C ASN A 445 -8.25 -0.79 21.82
N SER A 446 -7.32 -1.03 20.90
CA SER A 446 -7.04 -0.11 19.81
C SER A 446 -8.14 -0.21 18.73
N PRO A 447 -8.78 0.92 18.34
CA PRO A 447 -9.83 0.92 17.30
C PRO A 447 -9.27 0.51 15.93
N VAL A 448 -7.98 0.78 15.71
CA VAL A 448 -7.20 0.37 14.54
C VAL A 448 -6.27 -0.78 14.94
N PRO A 449 -6.11 -1.84 14.14
CA PRO A 449 -5.14 -2.89 14.41
C PRO A 449 -3.73 -2.32 14.65
N ALA A 450 -3.23 -2.48 15.88
CA ALA A 450 -1.93 -2.01 16.33
C ALA A 450 -1.25 -3.13 17.11
N ARG A 451 0.04 -3.37 16.84
CA ARG A 451 0.84 -4.43 17.47
C ARG A 451 1.94 -3.82 18.32
N TYR A 452 2.36 -4.48 19.40
CA TYR A 452 3.44 -3.96 20.26
C TYR A 452 4.78 -3.82 19.55
N THR A 453 4.99 -4.58 18.46
CA THR A 453 6.21 -4.55 17.66
C THR A 453 6.13 -3.63 16.45
N ASP A 454 4.95 -3.08 16.16
CA ASP A 454 4.78 -2.18 15.02
C ASP A 454 5.68 -0.96 15.17
N ILE A 455 6.34 -0.59 14.08
CA ILE A 455 6.95 0.73 13.91
C ILE A 455 6.00 1.62 13.13
N LEU A 456 6.23 2.94 13.13
CA LEU A 456 5.30 3.89 12.50
C LEU A 456 4.93 3.50 11.06
N ILE A 457 5.89 3.04 10.25
CA ILE A 457 5.62 2.63 8.87
C ILE A 457 4.80 1.34 8.77
N SER A 458 4.99 0.34 9.65
CA SER A 458 4.18 -0.89 9.63
C SER A 458 2.77 -0.64 10.13
N TYR A 459 2.62 0.21 11.16
CA TYR A 459 1.32 0.69 11.62
C TYR A 459 0.57 1.45 10.51
N THR A 460 1.26 2.38 9.84
CA THR A 460 0.71 3.14 8.71
C THR A 460 0.28 2.23 7.57
N TYR A 461 1.08 1.20 7.24
CA TYR A 461 0.74 0.22 6.22
C TYR A 461 -0.52 -0.56 6.61
N ASN A 462 -0.66 -0.99 7.87
CA ASN A 462 -1.85 -1.70 8.35
C ASN A 462 -3.13 -0.87 8.27
N ILE A 463 -3.03 0.45 8.49
CA ILE A 463 -4.15 1.38 8.31
C ILE A 463 -4.57 1.47 6.84
N ALA A 464 -3.60 1.55 5.93
CA ALA A 464 -3.87 1.71 4.50
C ALA A 464 -4.32 0.40 3.85
N PHE A 465 -3.76 -0.74 4.23
CA PHE A 465 -3.87 -2.00 3.47
C PHE A 465 -4.29 -3.21 4.33
N GLY A 466 -4.64 -3.00 5.60
CA GLY A 466 -5.07 -4.06 6.50
C GLY A 466 -6.49 -4.57 6.23
N ASN A 467 -6.82 -5.70 6.84
CA ASN A 467 -8.08 -6.43 6.59
C ASN A 467 -9.34 -5.83 7.27
N ARG A 468 -9.24 -4.71 7.99
CA ARG A 468 -10.36 -4.07 8.72
C ARG A 468 -10.84 -2.75 8.10
N GLY A 469 -10.45 -2.53 6.86
CA GLY A 469 -10.79 -1.35 6.08
C GLY A 469 -9.59 -0.42 5.87
N SER A 470 -9.53 0.19 4.69
CA SER A 470 -8.43 1.06 4.25
C SER A 470 -8.72 2.53 4.56
N ASP A 471 -7.84 3.19 5.30
CA ASP A 471 -7.90 4.65 5.53
C ASP A 471 -6.63 5.33 5.00
N TYR A 472 -6.60 5.59 3.69
CA TYR A 472 -5.43 6.15 3.00
C TYR A 472 -5.14 7.59 3.42
N GLY A 473 -6.18 8.38 3.72
CA GLY A 473 -6.08 9.75 4.21
C GLY A 473 -5.38 9.81 5.56
N TYR A 474 -5.81 8.98 6.52
CA TYR A 474 -5.15 8.87 7.82
C TYR A 474 -3.72 8.36 7.71
N ALA A 475 -3.51 7.29 6.96
CA ALA A 475 -2.18 6.70 6.75
C ALA A 475 -1.22 7.73 6.14
N SER A 476 -1.70 8.54 5.20
CA SER A 476 -0.91 9.62 4.61
C SER A 476 -0.57 10.72 5.61
N ALA A 477 -1.49 11.07 6.52
CA ALA A 477 -1.22 12.02 7.60
C ALA A 477 -0.12 11.52 8.56
N ILE A 478 -0.14 10.24 8.93
CA ILE A 478 0.94 9.63 9.74
C ILE A 478 2.26 9.62 8.96
N THR A 479 2.22 9.36 7.65
CA THR A 479 3.43 9.40 6.80
C THR A 479 4.09 10.78 6.80
N ILE A 480 3.32 11.87 6.89
CA ILE A 480 3.89 13.22 7.03
C ILE A 480 4.60 13.38 8.36
N VAL A 481 4.06 12.84 9.45
CA VAL A 481 4.73 12.84 10.76
C VAL A 481 6.06 12.09 10.69
N ILE A 482 6.06 10.90 10.07
CA ILE A 482 7.28 10.12 9.80
C ILE A 482 8.29 10.97 9.02
N PHE A 483 7.86 11.60 7.93
CA PHE A 483 8.70 12.45 7.09
C PHE A 483 9.31 13.61 7.88
N LEU A 484 8.52 14.32 8.69
CA LEU A 484 9.01 15.43 9.51
C LEU A 484 10.06 14.98 10.53
N VAL A 485 9.83 13.84 11.19
CA VAL A 485 10.78 13.29 12.16
C VAL A 485 12.09 12.92 11.48
N VAL A 486 12.03 12.20 10.36
CA VAL A 486 13.21 11.84 9.58
C VAL A 486 13.93 13.09 9.07
N ALA A 487 13.20 14.07 8.53
CA ALA A 487 13.75 15.32 8.04
C ALA A 487 14.49 16.10 9.15
N VAL A 488 13.92 16.17 10.36
CA VAL A 488 14.60 16.79 11.51
C VAL A 488 15.90 16.06 11.84
N VAL A 489 15.89 14.72 11.88
CA VAL A 489 17.09 13.93 12.14
C VAL A 489 18.16 14.13 11.04
N THR A 490 17.76 14.17 9.77
CA THR A 490 18.66 14.45 8.64
C THR A 490 19.18 15.89 8.64
N LEU A 491 18.38 16.88 9.06
CA LEU A 491 18.86 18.26 9.21
C LEU A 491 19.85 18.38 10.38
N MET A 492 19.61 17.67 11.47
CA MET A 492 20.56 17.55 12.57
C MET A 492 21.87 16.90 12.09
N GLN A 493 21.81 15.81 11.31
CA GLN A 493 22.97 15.21 10.67
C GLN A 493 23.84 16.22 9.94
N TYR A 494 23.23 16.99 9.03
CA TYR A 494 23.97 17.96 8.22
C TYR A 494 24.70 19.01 9.09
N ARG A 495 24.11 19.40 10.24
CA ARG A 495 24.76 20.30 11.19
C ARG A 495 25.89 19.63 11.95
N PHE A 496 25.67 18.41 12.47
CA PHE A 496 26.70 17.70 13.23
C PHE A 496 27.88 17.30 12.37
N THR A 497 27.67 16.82 11.13
CA THR A 497 28.77 16.42 10.23
C THR A 497 29.77 17.55 10.00
N LYS A 498 29.33 18.81 9.90
CA LYS A 498 30.24 19.98 9.83
C LYS A 498 31.09 20.16 11.08
N THR A 499 30.56 19.82 12.25
CA THR A 499 31.32 19.84 13.51
C THR A 499 32.35 18.73 13.56
N TRP A 500 32.04 17.52 13.05
CA TRP A 500 33.00 16.41 12.98
C TRP A 500 34.11 16.67 11.96
N GLU A 501 33.82 17.29 10.82
CA GLU A 501 34.84 17.75 9.86
C GLU A 501 35.82 18.73 10.51
N GLN A 502 35.31 19.72 11.26
CA GLN A 502 36.15 20.67 12.00
C GLN A 502 37.00 20.02 13.09
N VAL A 503 36.50 18.97 13.77
CA VAL A 503 37.28 18.24 14.77
C VAL A 503 38.37 17.40 14.12
N GLY A 504 38.09 16.75 12.98
CA GLY A 504 39.08 15.99 12.22
C GLY A 504 40.22 16.84 11.63
N GLU A 505 39.99 18.14 11.41
CA GLU A 505 41.04 19.09 11.04
C GLU A 505 41.92 19.54 12.23
N ASN A 506 41.45 19.34 13.47
CA ASN A 506 42.09 19.82 14.70
C ASN A 506 42.72 18.72 15.56
N VAL A 507 42.63 17.45 15.14
CA VAL A 507 43.30 16.28 15.72
C VAL A 507 44.33 15.80 14.71
#